data_AF-A0A7X7G5X8-F1
#
_entry.id   AF-A0A7X7G5X8-F1
#
_cell.length_a   1.000
_cell.length_b   1.000
_cell.length_c   1.000
_cell.angle_alpha   90.00
_cell.angle_beta   90.00
_cell.angle_gamma   90.00
#
_symmetry.space_group_name_H-M   'P 1'
#
loop_
_entity.id
_entity.type
_entity.pdbx_description
1 polymer ?
#
loop_
_entity_poly.entity_id
_entity_poly.type
_entity_poly.pdbx_seq_one_letter_code
_entity_poly.pdbx_strand_id
1 'polypeptide(L)' 'MTYVADASRYDRMTYRRTGRSGLDLPLLSLGLWHNFG' A
#
# COMPACT_ATOMS: atom_id res chain seq x y z
N MET A 1 4.90 -10.24 21.64
CA MET A 1 4.25 -8.96 21.32
C MET A 1 3.55 -9.11 19.97
N THR A 2 2.29 -8.71 19.88
CA THR A 2 1.50 -8.79 18.64
C THR A 2 1.67 -7.49 17.85
N TYR A 3 1.87 -7.58 16.55
CA TYR A 3 1.94 -6.41 15.67
C TYR A 3 0.56 -5.72 15.60
N VAL A 4 0.55 -4.39 15.73
CA VAL A 4 -0.62 -3.53 15.53
C VAL A 4 -0.26 -2.48 14.49
N ALA A 5 -1.05 -2.42 13.41
CA ALA A 5 -0.85 -1.42 12.36
C ALA A 5 -1.22 -0.01 12.84
N ASP A 6 -0.59 0.99 12.24
CA ASP A 6 -0.90 2.39 12.54
C ASP A 6 -2.36 2.72 12.18
N ALA A 7 -3.04 3.45 13.09
CA ALA A 7 -4.44 3.82 12.94
C ALA A 7 -4.66 4.88 11.86
N SER A 8 -3.65 5.72 11.58
CA SER A 8 -3.67 6.83 10.62
C SER A 8 -3.06 6.48 9.26
N ARG A 9 -2.77 5.19 9.00
CA ARG A 9 -2.04 4.73 7.80
C ARG A 9 -2.63 5.14 6.45
N TYR A 10 -3.91 5.52 6.42
CA TYR A 10 -4.60 5.94 5.20
C TYR A 10 -4.68 7.47 5.03
N ASP A 11 -4.41 8.24 6.08
CA ASP A 11 -4.66 9.70 6.11
C ASP A 11 -3.77 10.47 5.13
N ARG A 12 -2.57 9.95 4.88
CA ARG A 12 -1.54 10.61 4.06
C ARG A 12 -1.26 9.89 2.75
N MET A 13 -1.83 8.70 2.55
CA MET A 13 -1.50 7.88 1.41
C MET A 13 -2.36 8.25 0.20
N THR A 14 -1.72 8.62 -0.90
CA THR A 14 -2.42 8.88 -2.16
C THR A 14 -2.73 7.56 -2.86
N TYR A 15 -3.98 7.37 -3.25
CA TYR A 15 -4.44 6.23 -4.06
C TYR A 15 -4.77 6.67 -5.48
N ARG A 16 -4.48 5.81 -6.46
CA ARG A 16 -4.75 6.06 -7.88
C ARG A 16 -5.50 4.88 -8.51
N ARG A 17 -6.46 5.20 -9.37
CA ARG A 17 -7.24 4.18 -10.06
C ARG A 17 -6.39 3.42 -11.08
N THR A 18 -6.53 2.10 -11.08
CA THR A 18 -5.89 1.23 -12.07
C THR A 18 -6.71 1.21 -13.36
N GLY A 19 -6.48 2.19 -14.24
CA GLY A 19 -7.16 2.29 -15.53
C GLY A 19 -8.68 2.45 -15.38
N ARG A 20 -9.46 1.62 -16.09
CA ARG A 20 -10.93 1.61 -16.03
C ARG A 20 -11.51 0.60 -15.02
N SER A 21 -10.68 0.07 -14.13
CA SER A 21 -11.12 -0.90 -13.13
C SER A 21 -11.81 -0.22 -11.93
N GLY A 22 -12.26 -1.02 -10.96
CA GLY A 22 -12.67 -0.57 -9.63
C GLY A 22 -11.51 -0.38 -8.65
N LEU A 23 -10.28 -0.74 -9.04
CA LEU A 23 -9.17 -0.98 -8.12
C LEU A 23 -8.30 0.28 -7.95
N ASP A 24 -8.26 0.81 -6.74
CA ASP A 24 -7.38 1.89 -6.33
C ASP A 24 -6.09 1.34 -5.71
N LEU A 25 -4.94 1.65 -6.32
CA LEU A 25 -3.63 1.25 -5.83
C LEU A 25 -2.93 2.41 -5.13
N PRO A 26 -2.14 2.12 -4.09
CA PRO A 26 -1.28 3.13 -3.48
C PRO A 26 -0.32 3.72 -4.52
N LEU A 27 -0.02 5.02 -4.39
CA LEU A 27 0.97 5.71 -5.22
C LEU A 27 2.36 5.04 -5.17
N LEU A 28 2.70 4.44 -4.03
CA LEU A 28 3.93 3.71 -3.79
C LEU A 28 3.60 2.29 -3.32
N SER A 29 4.10 1.30 -4.05
CA SER A 29 3.93 -0.13 -3.73
C SER A 29 5.29 -0.75 -3.39
N LEU A 30 5.32 -1.64 -2.41
CA LEU A 30 6.52 -2.39 -2.04
C LEU A 30 6.63 -3.64 -2.92
N GLY A 31 7.68 -3.70 -3.75
CA GLY A 31 8.05 -4.91 -4.48
C GLY A 31 9.08 -5.73 -3.70
N LEU A 32 8.86 -7.04 -3.58
CA LEU A 32 9.73 -7.96 -2.82
C LEU A 32 10.72 -8.72 -3.73
N TRP A 33 11.21 -8.08 -4.80
CA TRP A 33 12.06 -8.74 -5.79
C TRP A 33 13.46 -9.10 -5.25
N HIS A 34 14.02 -8.25 -4.39
CA HIS A 34 15.29 -8.47 -3.72
C HIS A 34 15.15 -8.17 -2.21
N ASN A 35 16.04 -8.73 -1.38
CA ASN A 35 16.13 -8.55 0.08
C ASN A 35 15.08 -9.28 0.94
N PHE A 36 14.29 -10.17 0.34
CA PHE A 36 13.32 -11.02 1.03
C PHE A 36 13.56 -12.51 0.75
N GLY A 37 14.83 -12.93 0.80
CA GLY A 37 15.30 -14.31 0.59
C GLY A 37 16.58 -14.58 1.37
#